data_AF-A0A1F5FZM9-F1
#
_entry.id   AF-A0A1F5FZM9-F1
#
_cell.length_a   1.000
_cell.length_b   1.000
_cell.length_c   1.000
_cell.angle_alpha   90.00
_cell.angle_beta   90.00
_cell.angle_gamma   90.00
#
_symmetry.space_group_name_H-M   'P 1'
#
loop_
_entity.id
_entity.type
_entity.pdbx_description
1 polymer ?
#
loop_
_entity_poly.entity_id
_entity_poly.type
_entity_poly.pdbx_seq_one_letter_code
_entity_poly.pdbx_strand_id
1 'polypeptide(L)'
;MREVPTETSKVRYWYSRALSHLREMRVAKLAGLFPKREGWSNVVEHELVEAEAVDVLAEMLGLPGDERESLNKAASLHDVYKRKEREWFKQFGVQGAHRAEREQTEFLRDQDYDDEVIRLTQLVGGYALGYFIEDLGAAKLQLKKDLKLSELIIHYIDDVTLNSDLVTLEERAAYVKKRYKEEDEKARELFAGRTGTKVMLEIGRQIEERLANMVGVYPPEGLPKYIKQKILERIEARWLEGVGMEAANAAAQIFQELGERGKRQVGVNRFGEPVLLADLKCEEVVLNVLKKSGLPIKVICEEHGEVVLGEGEPKYLAVLDGIDGTRQYLSEDNPYRVFGTLLGIFGNTDPKYKEAIASFAMEHSAQKLFIALKHQGTFMLKDGKRERIILQGPSGVSPSLKMFGDAESRYTKQLSSYRVVQTNSAAQNFIALLRGSADVVSLYTLKGNLEEAVFYLMIKEAGGVMIKSDDGKDLGDEKYLEFGQGEEHRGIVVCATPQLASAILGLA
;
A
#
# COMPACT_ATOMS: atom_id res chain seq x y z
N MET A 1 -2.94 19.54 1.23
CA MET A 1 -2.14 18.83 0.22
C MET A 1 -1.07 18.06 0.98
N ARG A 2 -0.97 16.73 0.81
CA ARG A 2 0.15 15.97 1.40
C ARG A 2 1.44 16.39 0.69
N GLU A 3 2.49 16.70 1.45
CA GLU A 3 3.79 17.02 0.89
C GLU A 3 4.43 15.79 0.23
N VAL A 4 5.27 16.07 -0.77
CA VAL A 4 5.87 15.10 -1.68
C VAL A 4 6.86 14.20 -0.92
N PRO A 5 6.90 12.87 -1.16
CA PRO A 5 7.91 11.97 -0.59
C PRO A 5 9.33 12.50 -0.85
N THR A 6 10.26 12.26 0.08
CA THR A 6 11.66 12.70 -0.08
C THR A 6 12.24 12.16 -1.38
N GLU A 7 13.15 12.89 -2.03
CA GLU A 7 13.74 12.46 -3.31
C GLU A 7 14.37 11.07 -3.21
N THR A 8 15.01 10.76 -2.08
CA THR A 8 15.56 9.43 -1.78
C THR A 8 14.50 8.33 -1.77
N SER A 9 13.33 8.59 -1.18
CA SER A 9 12.24 7.60 -1.12
C SER A 9 11.68 7.30 -2.52
N LYS A 10 11.51 8.32 -3.37
CA LYS A 10 11.07 8.15 -4.75
C LYS A 10 12.08 7.36 -5.58
N VAL A 11 13.37 7.69 -5.47
CA VAL A 11 14.43 6.98 -6.20
C VAL A 11 14.45 5.50 -5.82
N ARG A 12 14.36 5.18 -4.53
CA ARG A 12 14.29 3.79 -4.05
C ARG A 12 13.04 3.08 -4.57
N TYR A 13 11.89 3.76 -4.55
CA TYR A 13 10.64 3.20 -5.07
C TYR A 13 10.74 2.85 -6.55
N TRP A 14 11.13 3.81 -7.39
CA TRP A 14 11.23 3.59 -8.84
C TRP A 14 12.32 2.57 -9.19
N TYR A 15 13.41 2.52 -8.42
CA TYR A 15 14.41 1.45 -8.55
C TYR A 15 13.81 0.07 -8.25
N SER A 16 13.09 -0.07 -7.13
CA SER A 16 12.39 -1.32 -6.79
C SER A 16 11.33 -1.69 -7.84
N ARG A 17 10.63 -0.69 -8.39
CA ARG A 17 9.63 -0.88 -9.43
C ARG A 17 10.26 -1.36 -10.73
N ALA A 18 11.39 -0.80 -11.13
CA ALA A 18 12.16 -1.28 -12.27
C ALA A 18 12.67 -2.73 -12.06
N LEU A 19 13.04 -3.09 -10.82
CA LEU A 19 13.42 -4.47 -10.48
C LEU A 19 12.24 -5.44 -10.53
N SER A 20 11.03 -5.03 -10.13
CA SER A 20 9.84 -5.88 -10.29
C SER A 20 9.48 -6.10 -11.76
N HIS A 21 9.97 -5.25 -12.66
CA HIS A 21 9.81 -5.31 -14.12
C HIS A 21 11.11 -5.71 -14.84
N LEU A 22 11.99 -6.46 -14.17
CA LEU A 22 13.31 -6.75 -14.72
C LEU A 22 13.25 -7.49 -16.06
N ARG A 23 12.19 -8.28 -16.32
CA ARG A 23 11.98 -8.95 -17.62
C ARG A 23 11.72 -7.91 -18.71
N GLU A 24 10.80 -7.00 -18.48
CA GLU A 24 10.41 -5.92 -19.38
C GLU A 24 11.57 -4.95 -19.62
N MET A 25 12.31 -4.59 -18.57
CA MET A 25 13.52 -3.75 -18.68
C MET A 25 14.61 -4.40 -19.54
N ARG A 26 14.75 -5.74 -19.52
CA ARG A 26 15.67 -6.46 -20.42
C ARG A 26 15.20 -6.40 -21.87
N VAL A 27 13.89 -6.49 -22.09
CA VAL A 27 13.28 -6.40 -23.42
C VAL A 27 13.46 -5.00 -24.01
N ALA A 28 13.21 -3.95 -23.21
CA ALA A 28 13.53 -2.56 -23.56
C ALA A 28 15.02 -2.35 -23.89
N LYS A 29 15.92 -3.02 -23.15
CA LYS A 29 17.35 -3.01 -23.47
C LYS A 29 17.66 -3.69 -24.81
N LEU A 30 17.05 -4.85 -25.10
CA LEU A 30 17.21 -5.54 -26.39
C LEU A 30 16.68 -4.71 -27.55
N ALA A 31 15.61 -3.94 -27.35
CA ALA A 31 15.07 -3.01 -28.33
C ALA A 31 15.90 -1.72 -28.48
N GLY A 32 16.97 -1.55 -27.71
CA GLY A 32 17.91 -0.43 -27.85
C GLY A 32 17.51 0.84 -27.09
N LEU A 33 16.67 0.74 -26.06
CA LEU A 33 16.28 1.89 -25.22
C LEU A 33 17.31 2.24 -24.12
N PHE A 34 18.30 1.37 -23.88
CA PHE A 34 19.38 1.57 -22.90
C PHE A 34 20.75 1.60 -23.62
N PRO A 35 21.28 2.80 -23.97
CA PRO A 35 22.06 3.59 -23.00
C PRO A 35 21.73 5.11 -23.01
N LYS A 36 21.88 5.79 -21.85
CA LYS A 36 21.57 7.23 -21.67
C LYS A 36 22.16 8.18 -22.72
N ARG A 37 23.28 7.82 -23.34
CA ARG A 37 23.95 8.65 -24.36
C ARG A 37 23.12 8.84 -25.62
N GLU A 38 22.16 7.96 -25.90
CA GLU A 38 21.32 8.01 -27.11
C GLU A 38 19.97 8.70 -26.88
N GLY A 39 19.66 9.11 -25.63
CA GLY A 39 18.49 9.93 -25.33
C GLY A 39 17.14 9.21 -25.33
N TRP A 40 17.12 7.88 -25.22
CA TRP A 40 15.89 7.06 -25.20
C TRP A 40 15.49 6.53 -23.82
N SER A 41 16.29 6.79 -22.76
CA SER A 41 15.96 6.32 -21.41
C SER A 41 14.69 6.97 -20.85
N ASN A 42 14.30 8.13 -21.37
CA ASN A 42 13.05 8.80 -21.04
C ASN A 42 11.80 7.99 -21.46
N VAL A 43 11.92 7.12 -22.48
CA VAL A 43 10.82 6.20 -22.85
C VAL A 43 10.61 5.17 -21.75
N VAL A 44 11.69 4.60 -21.21
CA VAL A 44 11.59 3.63 -20.11
C VAL A 44 11.09 4.30 -18.83
N GLU A 45 11.54 5.52 -18.54
CA GLU A 45 11.04 6.30 -17.40
C GLU A 45 9.54 6.62 -17.55
N HIS A 46 9.08 6.89 -18.77
CA HIS A 46 7.67 7.07 -19.12
C HIS A 46 6.86 5.77 -18.90
N GLU A 47 7.28 4.65 -19.50
CA GLU A 47 6.65 3.34 -19.35
C GLU A 47 6.57 2.88 -17.89
N LEU A 48 7.60 3.18 -17.06
CA LEU A 48 7.56 2.87 -15.62
C LEU A 48 6.50 3.66 -14.86
N VAL A 49 6.32 4.95 -15.18
CA VAL A 49 5.24 5.76 -14.57
C VAL A 49 3.88 5.25 -14.99
N GLU A 50 3.71 4.89 -16.26
CA GLU A 50 2.45 4.33 -16.76
C GLU A 50 2.14 2.97 -16.14
N ALA A 51 3.12 2.07 -16.06
CA ALA A 51 2.98 0.78 -15.41
C ALA A 51 2.54 0.90 -13.95
N GLU A 52 2.95 1.96 -13.26
CA GLU A 52 2.45 2.28 -11.93
C GLU A 52 1.03 2.86 -11.96
N ALA A 53 0.76 3.81 -12.84
CA ALA A 53 -0.53 4.48 -12.96
C ALA A 53 -1.67 3.53 -13.37
N VAL A 54 -1.42 2.63 -14.33
CA VAL A 54 -2.41 1.60 -14.72
C VAL A 54 -2.72 0.65 -13.58
N ASP A 55 -1.73 0.28 -12.76
CA ASP A 55 -1.94 -0.62 -11.63
C ASP A 55 -2.75 0.02 -10.51
N VAL A 56 -2.45 1.28 -10.20
CA VAL A 56 -3.20 2.08 -9.22
C VAL A 56 -4.65 2.22 -9.67
N LEU A 57 -4.88 2.62 -10.91
CA LEU A 57 -6.23 2.81 -11.43
C LEU A 57 -7.00 1.48 -11.53
N ALA A 58 -6.33 0.41 -11.99
CA ALA A 58 -6.93 -0.92 -12.06
C ALA A 58 -7.30 -1.49 -10.68
N GLU A 59 -6.46 -1.24 -9.66
CA GLU A 59 -6.77 -1.59 -8.28
C GLU A 59 -8.02 -0.87 -7.77
N MET A 60 -8.10 0.45 -7.98
CA MET A 60 -9.25 1.26 -7.59
C MET A 60 -10.56 0.79 -8.24
N LEU A 61 -10.45 0.26 -9.46
CA LEU A 61 -11.57 -0.26 -10.23
C LEU A 61 -11.87 -1.74 -9.97
N GLY A 62 -11.09 -2.40 -9.11
CA GLY A 62 -11.31 -3.79 -8.70
C GLY A 62 -11.00 -4.83 -9.78
N LEU A 63 -10.05 -4.56 -10.70
CA LEU A 63 -9.64 -5.57 -11.69
C LEU A 63 -9.01 -6.80 -11.00
N PRO A 64 -9.26 -8.02 -11.51
CA PRO A 64 -8.58 -9.23 -11.08
C PRO A 64 -7.05 -9.14 -11.19
N GLY A 65 -6.33 -9.91 -10.37
CA GLY A 65 -4.87 -9.84 -10.27
C GLY A 65 -4.12 -10.21 -11.54
N ASP A 66 -4.62 -11.18 -12.30
CA ASP A 66 -4.11 -11.62 -13.60
C ASP A 66 -4.33 -10.59 -14.72
N GLU A 67 -5.51 -9.95 -14.73
CA GLU A 67 -5.79 -8.82 -15.63
C GLU A 67 -4.89 -7.62 -15.31
N ARG A 68 -4.73 -7.29 -14.02
CA ARG A 68 -3.81 -6.24 -13.55
C ARG A 68 -2.38 -6.52 -13.96
N GLU A 69 -1.92 -7.76 -13.81
CA GLU A 69 -0.56 -8.16 -14.20
C GLU A 69 -0.34 -7.99 -15.71
N SER A 70 -1.30 -8.44 -16.53
CA SER A 70 -1.23 -8.30 -18.00
C SER A 70 -1.19 -6.84 -18.43
N LEU A 71 -2.05 -6.01 -17.81
CA LEU A 71 -2.10 -4.56 -18.03
C LEU A 71 -0.78 -3.87 -17.66
N ASN A 72 -0.17 -4.29 -16.55
CA ASN A 72 1.10 -3.76 -16.07
C ASN A 72 2.26 -4.02 -17.03
N LYS A 73 2.35 -5.27 -17.50
CA LYS A 73 3.35 -5.69 -18.49
C LYS A 73 3.17 -4.92 -19.80
N ALA A 74 1.93 -4.79 -20.26
CA ALA A 74 1.62 -4.06 -21.48
C ALA A 74 2.06 -2.58 -21.37
N ALA A 75 1.71 -1.88 -20.29
CA ALA A 75 2.15 -0.50 -20.09
C ALA A 75 3.69 -0.36 -20.04
N SER A 76 4.39 -1.35 -19.49
CA SER A 76 5.86 -1.40 -19.41
C SER A 76 6.56 -1.72 -20.74
N LEU A 77 5.81 -2.04 -21.80
CA LEU A 77 6.33 -2.52 -23.09
C LEU A 77 5.74 -1.77 -24.28
N HIS A 78 4.77 -0.87 -24.07
CA HIS A 78 3.93 -0.38 -25.15
C HIS A 78 4.71 0.45 -26.18
N ASP A 79 5.77 1.13 -25.73
CA ASP A 79 6.62 2.01 -26.52
C ASP A 79 8.00 1.39 -26.74
N VAL A 80 8.14 0.07 -26.53
CA VAL A 80 9.41 -0.65 -26.64
C VAL A 80 10.09 -0.48 -28.01
N TYR A 81 9.31 -0.24 -29.06
CA TYR A 81 9.78 0.01 -30.43
C TYR A 81 9.72 1.48 -30.87
N LYS A 82 9.54 2.42 -29.93
CA LYS A 82 9.36 3.86 -30.24
C LYS A 82 10.46 4.43 -31.12
N ARG A 83 11.70 3.98 -30.93
CA ARG A 83 12.83 4.37 -31.78
C ARG A 83 12.61 3.98 -33.24
N LYS A 84 12.31 2.70 -33.50
CA LYS A 84 12.04 2.19 -34.84
C LYS A 84 10.81 2.86 -35.44
N GLU A 85 9.76 3.07 -34.65
CA GLU A 85 8.56 3.81 -35.07
C GLU A 85 8.93 5.19 -35.63
N ARG A 86 9.75 5.98 -34.90
CA ARG A 86 10.20 7.31 -35.34
C ARG A 86 11.11 7.25 -36.57
N GLU A 87 12.00 6.26 -36.66
CA GLU A 87 12.88 6.06 -37.81
C GLU A 87 12.06 5.73 -39.07
N TRP A 88 11.12 4.80 -38.95
CA TRP A 88 10.29 4.34 -40.06
C TRP A 88 9.24 5.34 -40.46
N PHE A 89 8.68 6.09 -39.51
CA PHE A 89 7.76 7.18 -39.83
C PHE A 89 8.45 8.27 -40.67
N LYS A 90 9.70 8.62 -40.36
CA LYS A 90 10.47 9.57 -41.18
C LYS A 90 10.70 9.08 -42.60
N GLN A 91 10.89 7.77 -42.78
CA GLN A 91 11.20 7.18 -44.07
C GLN A 91 9.95 6.87 -44.92
N PHE A 92 8.87 6.40 -44.29
CA PHE A 92 7.71 5.83 -44.97
C PHE A 92 6.37 6.42 -44.51
N GLY A 93 6.37 7.46 -43.66
CA GLY A 93 5.16 8.06 -43.10
C GLY A 93 4.35 7.07 -42.24
N VAL A 94 3.01 7.17 -42.33
CA VAL A 94 2.07 6.34 -41.56
C VAL A 94 2.26 4.84 -41.82
N GLN A 95 2.60 4.46 -43.05
CA GLN A 95 2.91 3.06 -43.39
C GLN A 95 4.14 2.54 -42.63
N GLY A 96 5.12 3.42 -42.37
CA GLY A 96 6.28 3.13 -41.54
C GLY A 96 5.91 2.86 -40.09
N ALA A 97 5.02 3.67 -39.51
CA ALA A 97 4.52 3.45 -38.15
C ALA A 97 3.81 2.09 -38.02
N HIS A 98 2.87 1.77 -38.91
CA HIS A 98 2.20 0.45 -38.91
C HIS A 98 3.15 -0.72 -39.16
N ARG A 99 4.23 -0.49 -39.91
CA ARG A 99 5.24 -1.52 -40.09
C ARG A 99 5.95 -1.75 -38.75
N ALA A 100 6.32 -0.70 -38.01
CA ALA A 100 7.03 -0.81 -36.74
C ALA A 100 6.16 -1.50 -35.68
N GLU A 101 4.87 -1.20 -35.68
CA GLU A 101 3.83 -1.85 -34.88
C GLU A 101 3.81 -3.38 -35.09
N ARG A 102 3.84 -3.83 -36.35
CA ARG A 102 3.91 -5.27 -36.68
C ARG A 102 5.21 -5.91 -36.21
N GLU A 103 6.34 -5.25 -36.42
CA GLU A 103 7.63 -5.77 -35.92
C GLU A 103 7.66 -5.83 -34.39
N GLN A 104 7.02 -4.89 -33.70
CA GLN A 104 6.89 -4.93 -32.23
C GLN A 104 6.10 -6.15 -31.79
N THR A 105 4.97 -6.44 -32.45
CA THR A 105 4.18 -7.65 -32.17
C THR A 105 5.00 -8.92 -32.35
N GLU A 106 5.72 -9.05 -33.46
CA GLU A 106 6.58 -10.22 -33.72
C GLU A 106 7.70 -10.32 -32.67
N PHE A 107 8.35 -9.20 -32.36
CA PHE A 107 9.38 -9.13 -31.34
C PHE A 107 8.88 -9.55 -29.95
N LEU A 108 7.71 -9.07 -29.52
CA LEU A 108 7.14 -9.43 -28.23
C LEU A 108 6.73 -10.91 -28.18
N ARG A 109 6.23 -11.48 -29.29
CA ARG A 109 6.02 -12.94 -29.38
C ARG A 109 7.32 -13.72 -29.26
N ASP A 110 8.39 -13.26 -29.89
CA ASP A 110 9.73 -13.87 -29.78
C ASP A 110 10.30 -13.76 -28.35
N GLN A 111 9.80 -12.83 -27.54
CA GLN A 111 10.13 -12.70 -26.11
C GLN A 111 9.15 -13.46 -25.19
N ASP A 112 8.28 -14.31 -25.76
CA ASP A 112 7.35 -15.20 -25.03
C ASP A 112 6.34 -14.44 -24.16
N TYR A 113 5.78 -13.34 -24.69
CA TYR A 113 4.64 -12.66 -24.07
C TYR A 113 3.31 -13.18 -24.61
N ASP A 114 2.32 -13.27 -23.73
CA ASP A 114 0.96 -13.68 -24.07
C ASP A 114 0.30 -12.70 -25.05
N ASP A 115 -0.56 -13.22 -25.94
CA ASP A 115 -1.26 -12.42 -26.94
C ASP A 115 -2.11 -11.30 -26.33
N GLU A 116 -2.61 -11.45 -25.10
CA GLU A 116 -3.35 -10.37 -24.42
C GLU A 116 -2.45 -9.18 -24.06
N VAL A 117 -1.23 -9.43 -23.57
CA VAL A 117 -0.25 -8.37 -23.29
C VAL A 117 0.10 -7.66 -24.59
N ILE A 118 0.41 -8.43 -25.64
CA ILE A 118 0.74 -7.89 -26.96
C ILE A 118 -0.42 -7.06 -27.52
N ARG A 119 -1.66 -7.56 -27.44
CA ARG A 119 -2.84 -6.84 -27.88
C ARG A 119 -3.01 -5.51 -27.14
N LEU A 120 -2.85 -5.50 -25.82
CA LEU A 120 -2.94 -4.28 -25.02
C LEU A 120 -1.87 -3.25 -25.41
N THR A 121 -0.64 -3.67 -25.74
CA THR A 121 0.40 -2.75 -26.23
C THR A 121 0.04 -2.04 -27.54
N GLN A 122 -0.91 -2.56 -28.32
CA GLN A 122 -1.38 -1.96 -29.57
C GLN A 122 -2.60 -1.04 -29.39
N LEU A 123 -3.08 -0.86 -28.15
CA LEU A 123 -4.24 -0.01 -27.85
C LEU A 123 -3.87 1.38 -27.34
N VAL A 124 -2.61 1.78 -27.48
CA VAL A 124 -2.09 3.09 -27.06
C VAL A 124 -1.63 3.92 -28.26
N GLY A 125 -1.44 5.22 -28.04
CA GLY A 125 -1.04 6.15 -29.08
C GLY A 125 -2.16 6.52 -30.06
N GLY A 126 -1.87 7.53 -30.89
CA GLY A 126 -2.88 8.15 -31.77
C GLY A 126 -3.45 7.23 -32.86
N TYR A 127 -2.75 6.15 -33.24
CA TYR A 127 -3.24 5.20 -34.24
C TYR A 127 -4.29 4.23 -33.66
N ALA A 128 -4.24 3.96 -32.36
CA ALA A 128 -5.19 3.09 -31.68
C ALA A 128 -6.58 3.73 -31.53
N LEU A 129 -6.73 5.05 -31.66
CA LEU A 129 -8.01 5.76 -31.48
C LEU A 129 -9.15 5.19 -32.34
N GLY A 130 -8.85 4.68 -33.54
CA GLY A 130 -9.84 4.04 -34.41
C GLY A 130 -10.50 2.81 -33.78
N TYR A 131 -9.79 2.09 -32.91
CA TYR A 131 -10.31 0.93 -32.18
C TYR A 131 -11.45 1.31 -31.23
N PHE A 132 -11.42 2.51 -30.65
CA PHE A 132 -12.34 2.95 -29.61
C PHE A 132 -13.63 3.60 -30.16
N ILE A 133 -13.69 3.85 -31.47
CA ILE A 133 -14.78 4.61 -32.10
C ILE A 133 -15.83 3.67 -32.69
N GLU A 134 -17.09 3.89 -32.34
CA GLU A 134 -18.23 3.13 -32.89
C GLU A 134 -18.49 3.47 -34.36
N ASP A 135 -18.54 4.78 -34.70
CA ASP A 135 -18.78 5.27 -36.06
C ASP A 135 -17.90 6.50 -36.34
N LEU A 136 -16.92 6.32 -37.24
CA LEU A 136 -16.00 7.39 -37.68
C LEU A 136 -16.69 8.48 -38.51
N GLY A 137 -17.80 8.15 -39.17
CA GLY A 137 -18.58 9.08 -40.01
C GLY A 137 -19.55 9.95 -39.21
N ALA A 138 -19.82 9.61 -37.95
CA ALA A 138 -20.73 10.35 -37.09
C ALA A 138 -20.28 11.80 -36.87
N ALA A 139 -21.21 12.74 -36.71
CA ALA A 139 -20.90 14.15 -36.43
C ALA A 139 -20.14 14.32 -35.11
N LYS A 140 -20.55 13.56 -34.08
CA LYS A 140 -19.91 13.42 -32.78
C LYS A 140 -19.44 11.98 -32.64
N LEU A 141 -18.16 11.78 -32.36
CA LEU A 141 -17.60 10.45 -32.15
C LEU A 141 -18.16 9.84 -30.87
N GLN A 142 -18.46 8.55 -30.92
CA GLN A 142 -18.97 7.80 -29.77
C GLN A 142 -18.00 6.67 -29.45
N LEU A 143 -17.74 6.51 -28.15
CA LEU A 143 -17.00 5.39 -27.62
C LEU A 143 -17.78 4.08 -27.84
N LYS A 144 -17.09 3.02 -28.29
CA LYS A 144 -17.67 1.67 -28.38
C LYS A 144 -18.19 1.19 -27.02
N LYS A 145 -19.29 0.46 -27.05
CA LYS A 145 -19.99 0.03 -25.81
C LYS A 145 -19.36 -1.18 -25.13
N ASP A 146 -18.71 -2.04 -25.89
CA ASP A 146 -18.22 -3.36 -25.50
C ASP A 146 -16.73 -3.39 -25.14
N LEU A 147 -16.11 -2.24 -24.91
CA LEU A 147 -14.71 -2.13 -24.50
C LEU A 147 -14.47 -2.72 -23.11
N LYS A 148 -13.39 -3.49 -22.99
CA LYS A 148 -12.94 -3.99 -21.69
C LYS A 148 -12.32 -2.87 -20.86
N LEU A 149 -12.36 -3.02 -19.54
CA LEU A 149 -11.85 -2.01 -18.63
C LEU A 149 -10.32 -1.83 -18.73
N SER A 150 -9.58 -2.92 -18.96
CA SER A 150 -8.13 -2.88 -19.21
C SER A 150 -7.75 -2.05 -20.44
N GLU A 151 -8.57 -2.10 -21.49
CA GLU A 151 -8.38 -1.33 -22.74
C GLU A 151 -8.59 0.16 -22.51
N LEU A 152 -9.63 0.51 -21.74
CA LEU A 152 -9.90 1.89 -21.36
C LEU A 152 -8.76 2.46 -20.49
N ILE A 153 -8.28 1.68 -19.52
CA ILE A 153 -7.25 2.12 -18.58
C ILE A 153 -5.93 2.37 -19.31
N ILE A 154 -5.43 1.42 -20.11
CA ILE A 154 -4.10 1.57 -20.74
C ILE A 154 -4.08 2.75 -21.71
N HIS A 155 -5.14 2.90 -22.50
CA HIS A 155 -5.26 3.99 -23.46
C HIS A 155 -5.34 5.35 -22.75
N TYR A 156 -6.19 5.45 -21.73
CA TYR A 156 -6.32 6.68 -20.96
C TYR A 156 -5.00 7.10 -20.32
N ILE A 157 -4.28 6.17 -19.69
CA ILE A 157 -3.02 6.47 -19.02
C ILE A 157 -1.97 7.02 -19.99
N ASP A 158 -1.80 6.48 -21.21
CA ASP A 158 -0.91 7.08 -22.22
C ASP A 158 -1.38 8.48 -22.64
N ASP A 159 -2.69 8.66 -22.82
CA ASP A 159 -3.29 9.96 -23.17
C ASP A 159 -3.16 11.02 -22.06
N VAL A 160 -2.85 10.63 -20.82
CA VAL A 160 -2.60 11.56 -19.71
C VAL A 160 -1.18 11.53 -19.18
N THR A 161 -0.26 10.81 -19.82
CA THR A 161 1.15 10.78 -19.41
C THR A 161 2.00 11.65 -20.32
N LEU A 162 2.79 12.56 -19.76
CA LEU A 162 3.73 13.41 -20.49
C LEU A 162 5.13 13.32 -19.88
N ASN A 163 6.05 12.68 -20.62
CA ASN A 163 7.33 12.23 -20.07
C ASN A 163 7.07 11.28 -18.88
N SER A 164 7.48 11.65 -17.67
CA SER A 164 7.27 10.87 -16.45
C SER A 164 6.31 11.55 -15.47
N ASP A 165 5.32 12.29 -15.98
CA ASP A 165 4.28 12.90 -15.16
C ASP A 165 2.87 12.68 -15.74
N LEU A 166 1.88 12.68 -14.85
CA LEU A 166 0.45 12.64 -15.20
C LEU A 166 -0.08 14.08 -15.32
N VAL A 167 -0.61 14.41 -16.48
CA VAL A 167 -1.11 15.72 -16.90
C VAL A 167 -2.58 15.62 -17.32
N THR A 168 -3.27 16.73 -17.57
CA THR A 168 -4.64 16.64 -18.13
C THR A 168 -4.62 16.27 -19.61
N LEU A 169 -5.76 15.79 -20.13
CA LEU A 169 -5.95 15.53 -21.56
C LEU A 169 -5.66 16.79 -22.41
N GLU A 170 -6.06 17.97 -21.95
CA GLU A 170 -5.80 19.24 -22.63
C GLU A 170 -4.30 19.56 -22.70
N GLU A 171 -3.56 19.32 -21.61
CA GLU A 171 -2.12 19.54 -21.56
C GLU A 171 -1.38 18.58 -22.51
N ARG A 172 -1.75 17.29 -22.51
CA ARG A 172 -1.24 16.31 -23.47
C ARG A 172 -1.58 16.72 -24.91
N ALA A 173 -2.82 17.09 -25.18
CA ALA A 173 -3.29 17.52 -26.50
C ALA A 173 -2.51 18.72 -27.04
N ALA A 174 -2.30 19.72 -26.18
CA ALA A 174 -1.51 20.89 -26.52
C ALA A 174 -0.05 20.53 -26.84
N TYR A 175 0.53 19.60 -26.08
CA TYR A 175 1.87 19.08 -26.35
C TYR A 175 1.93 18.34 -27.70
N VAL A 176 1.03 17.39 -27.95
CA VAL A 176 0.99 16.58 -29.18
C VAL A 176 0.83 17.48 -30.40
N LYS A 177 -0.15 18.40 -30.39
CA LYS A 177 -0.37 19.35 -31.48
C LYS A 177 0.85 20.21 -31.81
N LYS A 178 1.64 20.56 -30.79
CA LYS A 178 2.88 21.35 -30.97
C LYS A 178 4.05 20.49 -31.45
N ARG A 179 4.23 19.31 -30.85
CA ARG A 179 5.41 18.44 -31.04
C ARG A 179 5.33 17.59 -32.31
N TYR A 180 4.12 17.18 -32.67
CA TYR A 180 3.78 16.23 -33.74
C TYR A 180 2.76 16.82 -34.72
N LYS A 181 2.95 18.10 -35.08
CA LYS A 181 1.99 18.86 -35.90
C LYS A 181 1.69 18.20 -37.25
N GLU A 182 2.70 17.62 -37.89
CA GLU A 182 2.51 16.95 -39.19
C GLU A 182 1.74 15.64 -39.05
N GLU A 183 2.07 14.86 -38.02
CA GLU A 183 1.36 13.62 -37.70
C GLU A 183 -0.10 13.88 -37.32
N ASP A 184 -0.34 14.94 -36.54
CA ASP A 184 -1.68 15.38 -36.12
C ASP A 184 -2.58 15.74 -37.32
N GLU A 185 -2.04 16.45 -38.31
CA GLU A 185 -2.78 16.83 -39.51
C GLU A 185 -2.98 15.64 -40.47
N LYS A 186 -1.97 14.76 -40.62
CA LYS A 186 -2.09 13.54 -41.44
C LYS A 186 -3.17 12.59 -40.94
N ALA A 187 -3.45 12.59 -39.64
CA ALA A 187 -4.52 11.79 -39.05
C ALA A 187 -5.92 12.11 -39.63
N ARG A 188 -6.12 13.25 -40.31
CA ARG A 188 -7.36 13.55 -41.05
C ARG A 188 -7.72 12.51 -42.10
N GLU A 189 -6.72 11.88 -42.71
CA GLU A 189 -6.91 10.82 -43.69
C GLU A 189 -7.55 9.56 -43.05
N LEU A 190 -7.31 9.35 -41.75
CA LEU A 190 -7.80 8.20 -40.99
C LEU A 190 -9.14 8.49 -40.28
N PHE A 191 -9.36 9.74 -39.86
CA PHE A 191 -10.47 10.09 -38.96
C PHE A 191 -11.52 11.01 -39.60
N ALA A 192 -11.89 10.72 -40.85
CA ALA A 192 -12.94 11.44 -41.59
C ALA A 192 -12.77 12.96 -41.55
N GLY A 193 -11.53 13.44 -41.76
CA GLY A 193 -11.20 14.86 -41.80
C GLY A 193 -10.90 15.51 -40.44
N ARG A 194 -10.89 14.78 -39.33
CA ARG A 194 -10.51 15.28 -37.99
C ARG A 194 -9.01 15.11 -37.73
N THR A 195 -8.37 16.06 -37.05
CA THR A 195 -6.99 15.87 -36.60
C THR A 195 -6.93 14.85 -35.47
N GLY A 196 -5.76 14.22 -35.27
CA GLY A 196 -5.57 13.21 -34.23
C GLY A 196 -5.90 13.75 -32.83
N THR A 197 -5.42 14.94 -32.52
CA THR A 197 -5.65 15.64 -31.25
C THR A 197 -7.14 15.94 -31.00
N LYS A 198 -7.91 16.23 -32.05
CA LYS A 198 -9.36 16.44 -31.92
C LYS A 198 -10.06 15.13 -31.55
N VAL A 199 -9.66 14.03 -32.18
CA VAL A 199 -10.20 12.68 -31.90
C VAL A 199 -9.81 12.24 -30.49
N MET A 200 -8.54 12.42 -30.11
CA MET A 200 -7.99 12.15 -28.78
C MET A 200 -8.79 12.88 -27.69
N LEU A 201 -9.04 14.19 -27.85
CA LEU A 201 -9.84 14.94 -26.88
C LEU A 201 -11.30 14.48 -26.81
N GLU A 202 -11.91 14.08 -27.92
CA GLU A 202 -13.32 13.71 -27.97
C GLU A 202 -13.57 12.30 -27.40
N ILE A 203 -12.70 11.35 -27.70
CA ILE A 203 -12.75 9.98 -27.19
C ILE A 203 -12.13 9.89 -25.79
N GLY A 204 -10.97 10.49 -25.59
CA GLY A 204 -10.28 10.54 -24.29
C GLY A 204 -11.16 11.12 -23.19
N ARG A 205 -11.94 12.18 -23.46
CA ARG A 205 -12.91 12.71 -22.48
C ARG A 205 -14.03 11.72 -22.13
N GLN A 206 -14.53 10.96 -23.10
CA GLN A 206 -15.54 9.94 -22.82
C GLN A 206 -14.97 8.80 -21.96
N ILE A 207 -13.71 8.45 -22.20
CA ILE A 207 -13.00 7.46 -21.37
C ILE A 207 -12.74 8.03 -19.96
N GLU A 208 -12.24 9.27 -19.86
CA GLU A 208 -12.00 9.96 -18.60
C GLU A 208 -13.27 10.09 -17.76
N GLU A 209 -14.37 10.57 -18.34
CA GLU A 209 -15.68 10.66 -17.68
C GLU A 209 -16.11 9.29 -17.16
N ARG A 210 -16.00 8.23 -17.96
CA ARG A 210 -16.38 6.87 -17.57
C ARG A 210 -15.53 6.37 -16.40
N LEU A 211 -14.20 6.50 -16.47
CA LEU A 211 -13.28 6.06 -15.43
C LEU A 211 -13.45 6.88 -14.15
N ALA A 212 -13.55 8.21 -14.26
CA ALA A 212 -13.72 9.12 -13.13
C ALA A 212 -15.03 8.86 -12.38
N ASN A 213 -16.13 8.61 -13.11
CA ASN A 213 -17.41 8.20 -12.51
C ASN A 213 -17.28 6.90 -11.71
N MET A 214 -16.56 5.91 -12.24
CA MET A 214 -16.37 4.61 -11.55
C MET A 214 -15.56 4.72 -10.26
N VAL A 215 -14.64 5.69 -10.18
CA VAL A 215 -13.80 5.91 -8.98
C VAL A 215 -14.29 7.07 -8.10
N GLY A 216 -15.40 7.72 -8.46
CA GLY A 216 -15.98 8.81 -7.69
C GLY A 216 -15.18 10.12 -7.70
N VAL A 217 -14.47 10.42 -8.79
CA VAL A 217 -13.70 11.66 -8.95
C VAL A 217 -14.49 12.69 -9.74
N TYR A 218 -14.71 13.87 -9.15
CA TYR A 218 -15.41 14.99 -9.78
C TYR A 218 -14.69 16.32 -9.53
N PRO A 219 -14.48 17.17 -10.56
CA PRO A 219 -14.82 16.92 -11.97
C PRO A 219 -13.84 15.90 -12.63
N PRO A 220 -14.21 15.27 -13.78
CA PRO A 220 -13.43 14.19 -14.39
C PRO A 220 -11.96 14.53 -14.67
N GLU A 221 -11.66 15.77 -15.02
CA GLU A 221 -10.31 16.28 -15.30
C GLU A 221 -9.38 16.21 -14.07
N GLY A 222 -9.95 15.95 -12.88
CA GLY A 222 -9.21 15.69 -11.65
C GLY A 222 -8.62 14.28 -11.56
N LEU A 223 -8.99 13.36 -12.45
CA LEU A 223 -8.58 11.95 -12.38
C LEU A 223 -7.06 11.75 -12.48
N PRO A 224 -6.29 12.40 -13.38
CA PRO A 224 -4.83 12.24 -13.43
C PRO A 224 -4.15 12.65 -12.12
N LYS A 225 -4.59 13.77 -11.53
CA LYS A 225 -4.11 14.26 -10.24
C LYS A 225 -4.44 13.29 -9.11
N TYR A 226 -5.64 12.69 -9.13
CA TYR A 226 -6.06 11.71 -8.15
C TYR A 226 -5.21 10.44 -8.23
N ILE A 227 -4.96 9.91 -9.44
CA ILE A 227 -4.06 8.77 -9.67
C ILE A 227 -2.65 9.10 -9.18
N LYS A 228 -2.11 10.28 -9.54
CA LYS A 228 -0.81 10.75 -9.06
C LYS A 228 -0.74 10.78 -7.53
N GLN A 229 -1.78 11.27 -6.86
CA GLN A 229 -1.84 11.24 -5.39
C GLN A 229 -1.77 9.81 -4.86
N LYS A 230 -2.49 8.86 -5.47
CA LYS A 230 -2.44 7.44 -5.07
C LYS A 230 -1.09 6.77 -5.28
N ILE A 231 -0.38 7.13 -6.35
CA ILE A 231 1.03 6.72 -6.55
C ILE A 231 1.90 7.25 -5.40
N LEU A 232 1.76 8.53 -5.04
CA LEU A 232 2.53 9.10 -3.93
C LEU A 232 2.21 8.42 -2.59
N GLU A 233 0.95 8.11 -2.32
CA GLU A 233 0.52 7.35 -1.13
C GLU A 233 1.17 5.96 -1.10
N ARG A 234 1.32 5.31 -2.25
CA ARG A 234 1.97 3.99 -2.36
C ARG A 234 3.50 4.08 -2.18
N ILE A 235 4.14 5.12 -2.72
CA ILE A 235 5.57 5.42 -2.50
C ILE A 235 5.83 5.61 -1.01
N GLU A 236 5.01 6.43 -0.35
CA GLU A 236 5.08 6.68 1.08
C GLU A 236 4.90 5.40 1.89
N ALA A 237 3.87 4.60 1.59
CA ALA A 237 3.63 3.32 2.26
C ALA A 237 4.82 2.35 2.14
N ARG A 238 5.43 2.24 0.95
CA ARG A 238 6.64 1.41 0.75
C ARG A 238 7.85 1.92 1.49
N TRP A 239 8.01 3.24 1.57
CA TRP A 239 9.10 3.82 2.36
C TRP A 239 8.92 3.53 3.85
N LEU A 240 7.72 3.73 4.39
CA LEU A 240 7.40 3.40 5.77
C LEU A 240 7.55 1.91 6.08
N GLU A 241 7.14 1.03 5.16
CA GLU A 241 7.39 -0.41 5.23
C GLU A 241 8.88 -0.70 5.42
N GLY A 242 9.74 -0.14 4.55
CA GLY A 242 11.18 -0.33 4.64
C GLY A 242 11.77 0.17 5.95
N VAL A 243 11.38 1.36 6.40
CA VAL A 243 11.87 1.94 7.67
C VAL A 243 11.41 1.12 8.87
N GLY A 244 10.14 0.72 8.93
CA GLY A 244 9.62 -0.08 10.04
C GLY A 244 10.18 -1.49 10.08
N MET A 245 10.44 -2.11 8.92
CA MET A 245 11.16 -3.39 8.84
C MET A 245 12.61 -3.25 9.33
N GLU A 246 13.33 -2.20 8.92
CA GLU A 246 14.68 -1.93 9.41
C GLU A 246 14.68 -1.73 10.93
N ALA A 247 13.72 -0.98 11.46
CA ALA A 247 13.57 -0.74 12.89
C ALA A 247 13.28 -2.02 13.67
N ALA A 248 12.32 -2.83 13.21
CA ALA A 248 11.97 -4.11 13.84
C ALA A 248 13.12 -5.11 13.81
N ASN A 249 13.86 -5.18 12.70
CA ASN A 249 15.05 -6.04 12.59
C ASN A 249 16.19 -5.56 13.50
N ALA A 250 16.41 -4.24 13.60
CA ALA A 250 17.38 -3.67 14.53
C ALA A 250 17.03 -4.01 15.99
N ALA A 251 15.75 -3.94 16.34
CA ALA A 251 15.25 -4.36 17.66
C ALA A 251 15.50 -5.86 17.92
N ALA A 252 15.18 -6.73 16.95
CA ALA A 252 15.47 -8.16 17.07
C ALA A 252 16.96 -8.45 17.26
N GLN A 253 17.82 -7.76 16.50
CA GLN A 253 19.26 -7.92 16.59
C GLN A 253 19.79 -7.50 17.96
N ILE A 254 19.44 -6.30 18.45
CA ILE A 254 19.93 -5.85 19.76
C ILE A 254 19.38 -6.73 20.90
N PHE A 255 18.14 -7.20 20.79
CA PHE A 255 17.58 -8.14 21.76
C PHE A 255 18.42 -9.42 21.85
N GLN A 256 18.78 -10.02 20.71
CA GLN A 256 19.65 -11.20 20.67
C GLN A 256 21.05 -10.93 21.25
N GLU A 257 21.66 -9.78 20.92
CA GLU A 257 22.99 -9.39 21.41
C GLU A 257 23.04 -9.15 22.94
N LEU A 258 21.93 -8.72 23.52
CA LEU A 258 21.81 -8.54 24.97
C LEU A 258 21.75 -9.88 25.70
N GLY A 259 20.97 -10.83 25.18
CA GLY A 259 20.71 -12.12 25.83
C GLY A 259 20.27 -11.93 27.28
N GLU A 260 20.85 -12.71 28.20
CA GLU A 260 20.55 -12.63 29.64
C GLU A 260 20.78 -11.23 30.25
N ARG A 261 21.72 -10.44 29.72
CA ARG A 261 21.94 -9.07 30.22
C ARG A 261 20.73 -8.17 30.00
N GLY A 262 19.89 -8.50 29.01
CA GLY A 262 18.66 -7.80 28.73
C GLY A 262 17.66 -7.85 29.89
N LYS A 263 17.72 -8.86 30.76
CA LYS A 263 16.82 -9.00 31.93
C LYS A 263 17.20 -8.12 33.13
N ARG A 264 18.32 -7.41 33.07
CA ARG A 264 18.77 -6.54 34.15
C ARG A 264 17.84 -5.33 34.25
N GLN A 265 17.24 -5.10 35.42
CA GLN A 265 16.51 -3.87 35.71
C GLN A 265 17.45 -2.67 35.68
N VAL A 266 17.08 -1.62 34.94
CA VAL A 266 17.86 -0.39 34.78
C VAL A 266 17.14 0.85 35.29
N GLY A 267 15.84 0.76 35.59
CA GLY A 267 15.07 1.89 36.10
C GLY A 267 13.61 1.56 36.36
N VAL A 268 12.80 2.62 36.35
CA VAL A 268 11.35 2.60 36.46
C VAL A 268 10.80 3.54 35.38
N ASN A 269 9.76 3.14 34.66
CA ASN A 269 9.19 3.92 33.56
C ASN A 269 8.21 4.99 34.05
N ARG A 270 7.62 5.74 33.11
CA ARG A 270 6.64 6.80 33.42
C ARG A 270 5.36 6.29 34.10
N PHE A 271 5.10 4.99 34.03
CA PHE A 271 3.95 4.33 34.64
C PHE A 271 4.29 3.68 36.00
N GLY A 272 5.53 3.81 36.48
CA GLY A 272 5.96 3.23 37.75
C GLY A 272 6.36 1.76 37.67
N GLU A 273 6.53 1.20 36.47
CA GLU A 273 6.90 -0.20 36.26
C GLU A 273 8.42 -0.40 36.11
N PRO A 274 8.97 -1.54 36.57
CA PRO A 274 10.38 -1.87 36.37
C PRO A 274 10.76 -1.94 34.89
N VAL A 275 11.83 -1.23 34.52
CA VAL A 275 12.37 -1.21 33.14
C VAL A 275 13.55 -2.14 33.06
N LEU A 276 13.57 -3.08 32.11
CA LEU A 276 14.73 -3.89 31.84
C LEU A 276 15.62 -3.24 30.77
N LEU A 277 16.87 -3.69 30.72
CA LEU A 277 17.82 -3.21 29.73
C LEU A 277 17.33 -3.50 28.30
N ALA A 278 16.60 -4.60 28.09
CA ALA A 278 16.03 -4.95 26.80
C ALA A 278 14.97 -3.94 26.33
N ASP A 279 14.03 -3.54 27.20
CA ASP A 279 12.98 -2.56 26.86
C ASP A 279 13.62 -1.26 26.34
N LEU A 280 14.55 -0.70 27.13
CA LEU A 280 15.26 0.53 26.80
C LEU A 280 16.04 0.43 25.48
N LYS A 281 16.80 -0.66 25.29
CA LYS A 281 17.70 -0.79 24.14
C LYS A 281 16.98 -1.10 22.83
N CYS A 282 15.91 -1.89 22.87
CA CYS A 282 15.05 -2.10 21.71
C CYS A 282 14.40 -0.79 21.27
N GLU A 283 13.94 0.03 22.22
CA GLU A 283 13.37 1.34 21.91
C GLU A 283 14.41 2.30 21.31
N GLU A 284 15.61 2.40 21.90
CA GLU A 284 16.71 3.24 21.40
C GLU A 284 17.08 2.92 19.95
N VAL A 285 17.17 1.63 19.57
CA VAL A 285 17.56 1.27 18.19
C VAL A 285 16.46 1.61 17.19
N VAL A 286 15.18 1.46 17.56
CA VAL A 286 14.05 1.88 16.72
C VAL A 286 14.09 3.39 16.50
N LEU A 287 14.24 4.18 17.58
CA LEU A 287 14.35 5.64 17.50
C LEU A 287 15.53 6.08 16.62
N ASN A 288 16.66 5.38 16.70
CA ASN A 288 17.82 5.66 15.86
C ASN A 288 17.55 5.39 14.38
N VAL A 289 16.82 4.34 14.03
CA VAL A 289 16.41 4.05 12.64
C VAL A 289 15.45 5.14 12.13
N LEU A 290 14.42 5.49 12.91
CA LEU A 290 13.47 6.57 12.57
C LEU A 290 14.17 7.92 12.40
N LYS A 291 15.17 8.22 13.23
CA LYS A 291 15.99 9.43 13.11
C LYS A 291 16.81 9.44 11.83
N LYS A 292 17.48 8.33 11.51
CA LYS A 292 18.33 8.19 10.30
C LYS A 292 17.52 8.20 9.02
N SER A 293 16.25 7.77 9.05
CA SER A 293 15.38 7.83 7.87
C SER A 293 14.98 9.26 7.50
N GLY A 294 15.13 10.23 8.42
CA GLY A 294 14.74 11.61 8.19
C GLY A 294 13.21 11.81 8.18
N LEU A 295 12.46 10.92 8.83
CA LEU A 295 11.01 11.09 8.98
C LEU A 295 10.72 12.24 9.94
N PRO A 296 9.90 13.24 9.56
CA PRO A 296 9.39 14.25 10.49
C PRO A 296 8.28 13.60 11.34
N ILE A 297 8.64 13.03 12.48
CA ILE A 297 7.77 12.16 13.29
C ILE A 297 7.85 12.50 14.77
N LYS A 298 6.68 12.56 15.41
CA LYS A 298 6.55 12.52 16.86
C LYS A 298 6.39 11.06 17.27
N VAL A 299 7.15 10.58 18.24
CA VAL A 299 7.08 9.21 18.76
C VAL A 299 6.64 9.27 20.23
N ILE A 300 5.58 8.55 20.58
CA ILE A 300 5.19 8.29 21.97
C ILE A 300 5.70 6.91 22.33
N CYS A 301 6.62 6.87 23.27
CA CYS A 301 7.30 5.66 23.69
C CYS A 301 6.93 5.32 25.14
N GLU A 302 6.96 4.03 25.49
CA GLU A 302 6.74 3.61 26.88
C GLU A 302 7.87 4.11 27.78
N GLU A 303 9.12 3.97 27.33
CA GLU A 303 10.30 4.15 28.18
C GLU A 303 10.92 5.55 28.09
N HIS A 304 11.03 6.12 26.88
CA HIS A 304 11.60 7.45 26.64
C HIS A 304 10.56 8.58 26.62
N GLY A 305 9.27 8.26 26.78
CA GLY A 305 8.19 9.24 26.69
C GLY A 305 8.03 9.80 25.27
N GLU A 306 7.86 11.12 25.14
CA GLU A 306 7.67 11.75 23.83
C GLU A 306 9.00 12.22 23.21
N VAL A 307 9.24 11.82 21.97
CA VAL A 307 10.44 12.20 21.20
C VAL A 307 10.01 12.79 19.86
N VAL A 308 10.62 13.90 19.45
CA VAL A 308 10.41 14.49 18.12
C VAL A 308 11.66 14.26 17.27
N LEU A 309 11.49 13.67 16.09
CA LEU A 309 12.54 13.31 15.15
C LEU A 309 12.31 13.96 13.78
N GLY A 310 13.40 14.16 13.03
CA GLY A 310 13.38 14.77 11.70
C GLY A 310 13.47 16.30 11.72
N GLU A 311 13.52 16.91 10.54
CA GLU A 311 13.51 18.37 10.36
C GLU A 311 12.08 18.86 10.09
N GLY A 312 11.73 20.03 10.65
CA GLY A 312 10.41 20.66 10.47
C GLY A 312 9.33 20.18 11.43
N GLU A 313 8.08 20.58 11.16
CA GLU A 313 6.91 20.16 11.93
C GLU A 313 6.63 18.66 11.74
N PRO A 314 6.38 17.89 12.82
CA PRO A 314 6.04 16.47 12.71
C PRO A 314 4.80 16.24 11.86
N LYS A 315 4.91 15.30 10.91
CA LYS A 315 3.80 14.89 10.02
C LYS A 315 3.17 13.58 10.45
N TYR A 316 3.96 12.73 11.11
CA TYR A 316 3.54 11.43 11.59
C TYR A 316 3.51 11.42 13.11
N LEU A 317 2.64 10.59 13.65
CA LEU A 317 2.72 10.10 15.02
C LEU A 317 3.12 8.63 14.98
N ALA A 318 4.12 8.24 15.74
CA ALA A 318 4.40 6.84 16.04
C ALA A 318 4.11 6.54 17.51
N VAL A 319 3.72 5.30 17.75
CA VAL A 319 3.66 4.68 19.09
C VAL A 319 4.67 3.54 19.12
N LEU A 320 5.39 3.44 20.22
CA LEU A 320 6.51 2.51 20.35
C LEU A 320 6.53 1.89 21.74
N ASP A 321 6.63 0.56 21.76
CA ASP A 321 6.96 -0.21 22.96
C ASP A 321 8.20 -1.06 22.65
N GLY A 322 9.24 -0.87 23.46
CA GLY A 322 10.49 -1.61 23.37
C GLY A 322 10.28 -3.12 23.50
N ILE A 323 9.51 -3.58 24.49
CA ILE A 323 9.13 -4.98 24.72
C ILE A 323 7.77 -5.04 25.43
N ASP A 324 6.69 -5.27 24.66
CA ASP A 324 5.43 -5.71 25.27
C ASP A 324 5.61 -7.11 25.82
N GLY A 325 5.05 -7.37 27.00
CA GLY A 325 5.09 -8.68 27.63
C GLY A 325 6.39 -8.94 28.38
N THR A 326 6.99 -7.93 29.01
CA THR A 326 8.20 -8.06 29.86
C THR A 326 8.10 -9.23 30.87
N ARG A 327 6.92 -9.50 31.45
CA ARG A 327 6.70 -10.67 32.32
C ARG A 327 6.82 -12.00 31.57
N GLN A 328 6.35 -12.06 30.32
CA GLN A 328 6.51 -13.23 29.46
C GLN A 328 7.98 -13.42 29.06
N TYR A 329 8.73 -12.33 28.83
CA TYR A 329 10.17 -12.38 28.60
C TYR A 329 10.95 -12.97 29.79
N LEU A 330 10.57 -12.61 31.02
CA LEU A 330 11.16 -13.14 32.25
C LEU A 330 10.73 -14.60 32.56
N SER A 331 9.68 -15.11 31.92
CA SER A 331 9.14 -16.45 32.19
C SER A 331 9.86 -17.52 31.35
N GLU A 332 10.95 -18.08 31.89
CA GLU A 332 11.74 -19.10 31.20
C GLU A 332 10.99 -20.43 31.00
N ASP A 333 10.09 -20.77 31.93
CA ASP A 333 9.37 -22.04 31.96
C ASP A 333 8.16 -22.10 31.02
N ASN A 334 7.76 -20.97 30.41
CA ASN A 334 6.63 -20.93 29.49
C ASN A 334 7.11 -21.08 28.02
N PRO A 335 6.96 -22.26 27.39
CA PRO A 335 7.35 -22.46 25.99
C PRO A 335 6.43 -21.73 25.00
N TYR A 336 5.30 -21.20 25.45
CA TYR A 336 4.32 -20.48 24.63
C TYR A 336 4.36 -18.97 24.88
N ARG A 337 5.43 -18.46 25.50
CA ARG A 337 5.61 -17.03 25.75
C ARG A 337 5.66 -16.24 24.43
N VAL A 338 4.93 -15.13 24.40
CA VAL A 338 4.96 -14.17 23.31
C VAL A 338 5.23 -12.82 23.94
N PHE A 339 6.24 -12.14 23.43
CA PHE A 339 6.67 -10.81 23.81
C PHE A 339 7.43 -10.21 22.63
N GLY A 340 7.48 -8.88 22.52
CA GLY A 340 7.96 -8.29 21.29
C GLY A 340 8.05 -6.77 21.28
N THR A 341 8.82 -6.24 20.34
CA THR A 341 8.84 -4.79 20.08
C THR A 341 7.67 -4.42 19.18
N LEU A 342 6.95 -3.36 19.53
CA LEU A 342 5.77 -2.89 18.81
C LEU A 342 6.01 -1.48 18.26
N LEU A 343 5.64 -1.24 17.00
CA LEU A 343 5.73 0.08 16.36
C LEU A 343 4.50 0.32 15.49
N GLY A 344 3.73 1.36 15.80
CA GLY A 344 2.58 1.81 15.01
C GLY A 344 2.84 3.21 14.47
N ILE A 345 2.43 3.49 13.24
CA ILE A 345 2.63 4.79 12.58
C ILE A 345 1.31 5.29 12.02
N PHE A 346 0.95 6.51 12.38
CA PHE A 346 -0.22 7.26 11.92
C PHE A 346 0.18 8.32 10.90
N GLY A 347 -0.71 8.60 9.95
CA GLY A 347 -0.48 9.60 8.89
C GLY A 347 -0.67 11.07 9.31
N ASN A 348 -0.86 11.35 10.60
CA ASN A 348 -0.98 12.70 11.16
C ASN A 348 -0.60 12.66 12.67
N THR A 349 -0.53 13.83 13.31
CA THR A 349 -0.10 13.99 14.72
C THR A 349 -1.24 13.99 15.76
N ASP A 350 -2.49 14.00 15.33
CA ASP A 350 -3.68 13.93 16.19
C ASP A 350 -4.70 12.92 15.60
N PRO A 351 -4.32 11.62 15.58
CA PRO A 351 -5.00 10.66 14.73
C PRO A 351 -6.21 10.02 15.41
N LYS A 352 -7.12 9.56 14.57
CA LYS A 352 -8.02 8.46 14.94
C LYS A 352 -7.32 7.11 14.73
N TYR A 353 -7.78 6.06 15.41
CA TYR A 353 -7.23 4.71 15.22
C TYR A 353 -7.23 4.26 13.74
N LYS A 354 -8.29 4.57 12.98
CA LYS A 354 -8.39 4.25 11.54
C LYS A 354 -7.41 4.99 10.63
N GLU A 355 -6.67 5.94 11.17
CA GLU A 355 -5.67 6.73 10.46
C GLU A 355 -4.25 6.16 10.60
N ALA A 356 -4.10 5.03 11.30
CA ALA A 356 -2.89 4.21 11.24
C ALA A 356 -2.61 3.81 9.78
N ILE A 357 -1.36 3.94 9.37
CA ILE A 357 -0.89 3.69 7.99
C ILE A 357 0.10 2.53 7.90
N ALA A 358 0.84 2.26 8.97
CA ALA A 358 1.74 1.12 9.07
C ALA A 358 1.85 0.62 10.52
N SER A 359 1.97 -0.69 10.70
CA SER A 359 2.20 -1.31 12.00
C SER A 359 3.19 -2.47 11.89
N PHE A 360 4.04 -2.62 12.89
CA PHE A 360 5.09 -3.63 12.97
C PHE A 360 5.10 -4.23 14.39
N ALA A 361 5.15 -5.55 14.48
CA ALA A 361 5.28 -6.26 15.75
C ALA A 361 6.31 -7.37 15.58
N MET A 362 7.46 -7.20 16.22
CA MET A 362 8.55 -8.18 16.21
C MET A 362 8.41 -9.10 17.41
N GLU A 363 7.98 -10.33 17.17
CA GLU A 363 7.94 -11.38 18.19
C GLU A 363 9.33 -11.97 18.38
N HIS A 364 9.99 -11.57 19.48
CA HIS A 364 11.36 -11.99 19.77
C HIS A 364 11.47 -13.47 20.10
N SER A 365 10.46 -14.06 20.73
CA SER A 365 10.47 -15.48 21.11
C SER A 365 10.48 -16.43 19.90
N ALA A 366 9.90 -16.02 18.77
CA ALA A 366 9.79 -16.83 17.56
C ALA A 366 10.55 -16.24 16.36
N GLN A 367 11.16 -15.07 16.50
CA GLN A 367 11.84 -14.33 15.43
C GLN A 367 10.92 -14.13 14.22
N LYS A 368 9.71 -13.66 14.48
CA LYS A 368 8.68 -13.40 13.46
C LYS A 368 8.30 -11.93 13.48
N LEU A 369 8.24 -11.34 12.29
CA LEU A 369 7.80 -9.96 12.12
C LEU A 369 6.39 -9.93 11.53
N PHE A 370 5.44 -9.36 12.25
CA PHE A 370 4.12 -9.05 11.75
C PHE A 370 4.11 -7.62 11.20
N ILE A 371 3.53 -7.44 10.01
CA ILE A 371 3.47 -6.17 9.30
C ILE A 371 2.03 -5.93 8.85
N ALA A 372 1.50 -4.75 9.09
CA ALA A 372 0.29 -4.29 8.41
C ALA A 372 0.54 -2.95 7.74
N LEU A 373 0.04 -2.81 6.51
CA LEU A 373 0.04 -1.56 5.77
C LEU A 373 -1.39 -1.29 5.35
N LYS A 374 -1.82 -0.04 5.52
CA LYS A 374 -3.19 0.35 5.20
C LYS A 374 -3.54 0.01 3.75
N HIS A 375 -4.66 -0.67 3.57
CA HIS A 375 -5.21 -1.19 2.31
C HIS A 375 -4.39 -2.29 1.62
N GLN A 376 -3.28 -2.75 2.19
CA GLN A 376 -2.47 -3.83 1.60
C GLN A 376 -2.65 -5.16 2.33
N GLY A 377 -3.28 -5.18 3.50
CA GLY A 377 -3.41 -6.36 4.34
C GLY A 377 -2.35 -6.48 5.43
N THR A 378 -2.47 -7.55 6.20
CA THR A 378 -1.52 -7.95 7.23
C THR A 378 -0.73 -9.16 6.80
N PHE A 379 0.55 -9.21 7.20
CA PHE A 379 1.50 -10.22 6.78
C PHE A 379 2.36 -10.67 7.95
N MET A 380 2.81 -11.92 7.89
CA MET A 380 3.88 -12.45 8.71
C MET A 380 5.09 -12.67 7.82
N LEU A 381 6.24 -12.14 8.24
CA LEU A 381 7.54 -12.49 7.67
C LEU A 381 8.18 -13.59 8.51
N LYS A 382 8.50 -14.69 7.84
CA LYS A 382 9.23 -15.82 8.42
C LYS A 382 10.19 -16.38 7.38
N ASP A 383 11.46 -16.53 7.75
CA ASP A 383 12.50 -17.08 6.86
C ASP A 383 12.59 -16.36 5.50
N GLY A 384 12.40 -15.03 5.51
CA GLY A 384 12.38 -14.19 4.30
C GLY A 384 11.13 -14.34 3.42
N LYS A 385 10.17 -15.20 3.81
CA LYS A 385 8.89 -15.36 3.11
C LYS A 385 7.82 -14.49 3.74
N ARG A 386 7.00 -13.89 2.88
CA ARG A 386 5.84 -13.07 3.26
C ARG A 386 4.57 -13.89 3.11
N GLU A 387 3.89 -14.12 4.22
CA GLU A 387 2.62 -14.85 4.28
C GLU A 387 1.50 -13.88 4.67
N ARG A 388 0.46 -13.77 3.84
CA ARG A 388 -0.70 -12.92 4.16
C ARG A 388 -1.52 -13.56 5.28
N ILE A 389 -1.91 -12.77 6.26
CA ILE A 389 -2.81 -13.15 7.34
C ILE A 389 -4.22 -12.73 6.96
N ILE A 390 -5.14 -13.70 7.02
CA ILE A 390 -6.58 -13.47 6.93
C ILE A 390 -7.18 -14.12 8.16
N LEU A 391 -7.78 -13.30 9.02
CA LEU A 391 -8.49 -13.80 10.18
C LEU A 391 -9.71 -14.59 9.73
N GLN A 392 -9.79 -15.80 10.24
CA GLN A 392 -10.94 -16.67 10.11
C GLN A 392 -11.37 -17.06 11.52
N GLY A 393 -12.66 -17.24 11.70
CA GLY A 393 -13.22 -17.59 12.99
C GLY A 393 -14.69 -17.95 12.85
N PRO A 394 -15.32 -18.39 13.95
CA PRO A 394 -16.74 -18.67 13.96
C PRO A 394 -17.54 -17.39 13.67
N SER A 395 -18.76 -17.56 13.15
CA SER A 395 -19.70 -16.46 12.94
C SER A 395 -20.58 -16.16 14.15
N GLY A 396 -20.46 -16.94 15.23
CA GLY A 396 -21.32 -16.87 16.39
C GLY A 396 -20.66 -17.47 17.63
N VAL A 397 -21.35 -17.33 18.75
CA VAL A 397 -20.83 -17.73 20.05
C VAL A 397 -21.06 -19.22 20.29
N SER A 398 -20.03 -19.93 20.75
CA SER A 398 -20.07 -21.37 21.03
C SER A 398 -19.16 -21.74 22.21
N PRO A 399 -19.41 -22.85 22.94
CA PRO A 399 -18.54 -23.30 24.02
C PRO A 399 -17.08 -23.58 23.60
N SER A 400 -16.82 -23.75 22.31
CA SER A 400 -15.47 -23.97 21.75
C SER A 400 -14.69 -22.69 21.45
N LEU A 401 -15.26 -21.51 21.71
CA LEU A 401 -14.57 -20.24 21.50
C LEU A 401 -13.26 -20.19 22.31
N LYS A 402 -12.19 -19.80 21.64
CA LYS A 402 -10.88 -19.57 22.24
C LYS A 402 -10.75 -18.11 22.61
N MET A 403 -10.85 -17.83 23.90
CA MET A 403 -10.82 -16.47 24.41
C MET A 403 -9.48 -16.18 25.08
N PHE A 404 -8.92 -15.02 24.76
CA PHE A 404 -7.70 -14.49 25.35
C PHE A 404 -8.00 -13.12 25.96
N GLY A 405 -7.26 -12.72 26.97
CA GLY A 405 -7.46 -11.40 27.58
C GLY A 405 -6.92 -11.31 28.98
N ASP A 406 -7.19 -10.17 29.61
CA ASP A 406 -6.80 -9.91 30.98
C ASP A 406 -7.96 -10.19 31.95
N ALA A 407 -7.61 -10.55 33.19
CA ALA A 407 -8.53 -11.17 34.14
C ALA A 407 -9.78 -10.32 34.48
N GLU A 408 -9.71 -9.00 34.34
CA GLU A 408 -10.63 -8.08 35.01
C GLU A 408 -11.75 -7.51 34.12
N SER A 409 -11.92 -7.96 32.88
CA SER A 409 -12.93 -7.37 31.98
C SER A 409 -14.38 -7.60 32.41
N ARG A 410 -15.22 -6.56 32.37
CA ARG A 410 -16.68 -6.69 32.54
C ARG A 410 -17.23 -7.76 31.60
N TYR A 411 -16.60 -7.92 30.43
CA TYR A 411 -16.90 -8.94 29.45
C TYR A 411 -16.39 -10.32 29.83
N THR A 412 -15.22 -10.47 30.47
CA THR A 412 -14.82 -11.78 31.03
C THR A 412 -15.79 -12.26 32.10
N LYS A 413 -16.49 -11.36 32.81
CA LYS A 413 -17.60 -11.75 33.71
C LYS A 413 -18.84 -12.26 32.96
N GLN A 414 -19.29 -11.56 31.91
CA GLN A 414 -20.42 -12.01 31.08
C GLN A 414 -20.07 -13.28 30.28
N LEU A 415 -18.78 -13.46 29.97
CA LEU A 415 -18.21 -14.58 29.25
C LEU A 415 -17.57 -15.61 30.20
N SER A 416 -17.92 -15.57 31.49
CA SER A 416 -17.39 -16.48 32.52
C SER A 416 -17.72 -17.96 32.28
N SER A 417 -18.68 -18.24 31.40
CA SER A 417 -18.98 -19.58 30.90
C SER A 417 -17.96 -20.10 29.87
N TYR A 418 -17.05 -19.25 29.38
CA TYR A 418 -15.99 -19.61 28.44
C TYR A 418 -14.63 -19.66 29.11
N ARG A 419 -13.76 -20.55 28.63
CA ARG A 419 -12.37 -20.65 29.11
C ARG A 419 -11.56 -19.49 28.53
N VAL A 420 -11.32 -18.47 29.35
CA VAL A 420 -10.43 -17.36 29.02
C VAL A 420 -8.99 -17.72 29.40
N VAL A 421 -8.08 -17.63 28.44
CA VAL A 421 -6.63 -17.74 28.67
C VAL A 421 -6.10 -16.38 29.08
N GLN A 422 -5.67 -16.27 30.33
CA GLN A 422 -5.06 -15.06 30.88
C GLN A 422 -3.56 -15.05 30.59
N THR A 423 -3.09 -14.00 29.92
CA THR A 423 -1.68 -13.90 29.48
C THR A 423 -0.94 -12.73 30.11
N ASN A 424 -1.64 -11.66 30.51
CA ASN A 424 -1.04 -10.40 30.96
C ASN A 424 0.00 -9.83 29.96
N SER A 425 -0.25 -10.00 28.66
CA SER A 425 0.53 -9.41 27.57
C SER A 425 -0.38 -9.13 26.38
N ALA A 426 -0.42 -7.87 25.95
CA ALA A 426 -1.24 -7.47 24.82
C ALA A 426 -0.73 -8.14 23.53
N ALA A 427 0.59 -8.16 23.29
CA ALA A 427 1.20 -8.82 22.14
C ALA A 427 0.85 -10.30 22.11
N GLN A 428 0.89 -11.02 23.25
CA GLN A 428 0.48 -12.41 23.28
C GLN A 428 -0.98 -12.60 22.87
N ASN A 429 -1.88 -11.76 23.39
CA ASN A 429 -3.30 -11.83 23.06
C ASN A 429 -3.56 -11.54 21.57
N PHE A 430 -3.01 -10.45 21.04
CA PHE A 430 -3.21 -10.05 19.66
C PHE A 430 -2.54 -10.99 18.65
N ILE A 431 -1.31 -11.44 18.93
CA ILE A 431 -0.62 -12.43 18.08
C ILE A 431 -1.34 -13.77 18.12
N ALA A 432 -1.95 -14.15 19.25
CA ALA A 432 -2.78 -15.36 19.32
C ALA A 432 -3.98 -15.26 18.37
N LEU A 433 -4.61 -14.08 18.28
CA LEU A 433 -5.70 -13.81 17.33
C LEU A 433 -5.20 -13.87 15.88
N LEU A 434 -4.11 -13.16 15.55
CA LEU A 434 -3.50 -13.16 14.21
C LEU A 434 -3.07 -14.56 13.74
N ARG A 435 -2.71 -15.46 14.66
CA ARG A 435 -2.37 -16.86 14.37
C ARG A 435 -3.57 -17.80 14.27
N GLY A 436 -4.79 -17.33 14.55
CA GLY A 436 -5.99 -18.18 14.64
C GLY A 436 -6.03 -19.10 15.87
N SER A 437 -5.19 -18.84 16.87
CA SER A 437 -5.20 -19.56 18.16
C SER A 437 -6.16 -18.95 19.18
N ALA A 438 -6.62 -17.71 18.94
CA ALA A 438 -7.73 -17.07 19.62
C ALA A 438 -8.83 -16.71 18.60
N ASP A 439 -10.08 -16.69 19.04
CA ASP A 439 -11.22 -16.16 18.29
C ASP A 439 -11.62 -14.76 18.78
N VAL A 440 -11.40 -14.51 20.08
CA VAL A 440 -11.75 -13.27 20.78
C VAL A 440 -10.61 -12.86 21.71
N VAL A 441 -10.31 -11.57 21.71
CA VAL A 441 -9.42 -10.92 22.68
C VAL A 441 -10.22 -9.87 23.45
N SER A 442 -10.15 -9.85 24.78
CA SER A 442 -10.80 -8.84 25.63
C SER A 442 -9.79 -8.18 26.55
N LEU A 443 -9.70 -6.85 26.48
CA LEU A 443 -8.67 -6.04 27.15
C LEU A 443 -9.28 -4.76 27.72
N TYR A 444 -8.47 -3.98 28.43
CA TYR A 444 -8.73 -2.58 28.77
C TYR A 444 -7.61 -1.70 28.26
N THR A 445 -7.98 -0.45 27.95
CA THR A 445 -7.01 0.61 27.67
C THR A 445 -6.09 0.80 28.86
N LEU A 446 -4.80 0.58 28.65
CA LEU A 446 -3.73 0.75 29.63
C LEU A 446 -2.55 1.47 28.98
N LYS A 447 -1.67 2.06 29.79
CA LYS A 447 -0.37 2.61 29.34
C LYS A 447 -0.43 3.59 28.15
N GLY A 448 -1.56 4.26 27.97
CA GLY A 448 -1.77 5.20 26.87
C GLY A 448 -2.03 4.54 25.51
N ASN A 449 -2.48 3.28 25.52
CA ASN A 449 -2.97 2.50 24.39
C ASN A 449 -1.94 2.27 23.28
N LEU A 450 -0.68 2.09 23.68
CA LEU A 450 0.41 1.90 22.73
C LEU A 450 0.16 0.63 21.90
N GLU A 451 -0.29 -0.42 22.56
CA GLU A 451 -0.46 -1.75 22.01
C GLU A 451 -1.71 -1.82 21.10
N GLU A 452 -2.84 -1.26 21.54
CA GLU A 452 -4.06 -1.21 20.72
C GLU A 452 -3.88 -0.36 19.47
N ALA A 453 -3.12 0.74 19.55
CA ALA A 453 -2.81 1.56 18.39
C ALA A 453 -2.03 0.78 17.32
N VAL A 454 -1.07 -0.06 17.74
CA VAL A 454 -0.29 -0.92 16.83
C VAL A 454 -1.20 -1.99 16.23
N PHE A 455 -1.94 -2.71 17.06
CA PHE A 455 -2.70 -3.88 16.63
C PHE A 455 -4.02 -3.53 15.95
N TYR A 456 -4.59 -2.34 16.14
CA TYR A 456 -5.82 -1.93 15.44
C TYR A 456 -5.68 -2.11 13.93
N LEU A 457 -4.63 -1.55 13.32
CA LEU A 457 -4.41 -1.67 11.87
C LEU A 457 -4.21 -3.14 11.47
N MET A 458 -3.42 -3.90 12.23
CA MET A 458 -3.16 -5.32 11.93
C MET A 458 -4.43 -6.16 11.97
N ILE A 459 -5.30 -5.96 12.95
CA ILE A 459 -6.55 -6.70 13.05
C ILE A 459 -7.49 -6.30 11.90
N LYS A 460 -7.60 -5.02 11.59
CA LYS A 460 -8.47 -4.54 10.51
C LYS A 460 -8.04 -5.03 9.14
N GLU A 461 -6.76 -4.93 8.82
CA GLU A 461 -6.20 -5.35 7.54
C GLU A 461 -6.19 -6.88 7.38
N ALA A 462 -6.25 -7.63 8.48
CA ALA A 462 -6.48 -9.06 8.48
C ALA A 462 -7.97 -9.46 8.39
N GLY A 463 -8.91 -8.50 8.38
CA GLY A 463 -10.36 -8.75 8.26
C GLY A 463 -11.11 -8.90 9.59
N GLY A 464 -10.43 -8.72 10.72
CA GLY A 464 -11.04 -8.72 12.05
C GLY A 464 -11.62 -7.35 12.43
N VAL A 465 -12.14 -7.27 13.65
CA VAL A 465 -12.71 -6.03 14.20
C VAL A 465 -12.23 -5.78 15.61
N MET A 466 -12.07 -4.50 15.95
CA MET A 466 -11.74 -4.01 17.29
C MET A 466 -12.81 -2.99 17.66
N ILE A 467 -13.59 -3.31 18.69
CA ILE A 467 -14.78 -2.56 19.08
C ILE A 467 -14.70 -2.15 20.55
N LYS A 468 -15.33 -1.02 20.85
CA LYS A 468 -15.52 -0.59 22.22
C LYS A 468 -16.51 -1.50 22.91
N SER A 469 -16.18 -1.84 24.15
CA SER A 469 -16.98 -2.75 24.94
C SER A 469 -18.24 -2.07 25.51
N ASP A 470 -18.36 -0.75 25.55
CA ASP A 470 -19.54 -0.09 26.12
C ASP A 470 -20.70 0.05 25.13
N ASP A 471 -20.42 0.39 23.87
CA ASP A 471 -21.43 0.65 22.84
C ASP A 471 -21.29 -0.23 21.58
N GLY A 472 -20.27 -1.10 21.53
CA GLY A 472 -20.02 -2.00 20.40
C GLY A 472 -19.53 -1.31 19.12
N LYS A 473 -19.27 0.01 19.16
CA LYS A 473 -18.80 0.74 17.98
C LYS A 473 -17.34 0.45 17.70
N ASP A 474 -16.97 0.64 16.44
CA ASP A 474 -15.61 0.51 15.95
C ASP A 474 -14.66 1.46 16.70
N LEU A 475 -13.54 0.93 17.20
CA LEU A 475 -12.51 1.76 17.84
C LEU A 475 -11.89 2.76 16.85
N GLY A 476 -11.95 2.46 15.55
CA GLY A 476 -11.39 3.26 14.47
C GLY A 476 -11.84 4.71 14.43
N ASP A 477 -13.04 5.01 14.93
CA ASP A 477 -13.60 6.37 14.94
C ASP A 477 -13.17 7.21 16.13
N GLU A 478 -12.56 6.60 17.14
CA GLU A 478 -12.08 7.26 18.35
C GLU A 478 -10.74 7.96 18.12
N LYS A 479 -10.54 9.07 18.83
CA LYS A 479 -9.28 9.82 18.86
C LYS A 479 -8.28 9.08 19.73
N TYR A 480 -7.13 8.72 19.18
CA TYR A 480 -6.11 7.91 19.87
C TYR A 480 -5.61 8.60 21.16
N LEU A 481 -5.34 9.91 21.09
CA LEU A 481 -4.84 10.71 22.21
C LEU A 481 -5.90 11.10 23.24
N GLU A 482 -7.16 10.68 23.05
CA GLU A 482 -8.28 11.02 23.95
C GLU A 482 -8.91 9.76 24.55
N PHE A 483 -9.20 8.76 23.72
CA PHE A 483 -9.93 7.57 24.13
C PHE A 483 -9.12 6.71 25.09
N GLY A 484 -9.66 6.45 26.27
CA GLY A 484 -9.08 5.52 27.24
C GLY A 484 -7.71 5.94 27.81
N GLN A 485 -7.43 7.24 27.80
CA GLN A 485 -6.20 7.83 28.33
C GLN A 485 -6.34 8.20 29.81
N GLY A 486 -5.22 8.25 30.53
CA GLY A 486 -5.19 8.62 31.96
C GLY A 486 -5.81 7.56 32.88
N GLU A 487 -6.65 7.98 33.83
CA GLU A 487 -7.31 7.09 34.80
C GLU A 487 -8.58 6.40 34.25
N GLU A 488 -9.01 6.78 33.05
CA GLU A 488 -10.23 6.25 32.44
C GLU A 488 -9.95 4.98 31.63
N HIS A 489 -9.95 3.82 32.29
CA HIS A 489 -9.82 2.54 31.61
C HIS A 489 -11.13 2.14 30.89
N ARG A 490 -11.05 1.94 29.58
CA ARG A 490 -12.15 1.57 28.68
C ARG A 490 -11.94 0.15 28.18
N GLY A 491 -12.98 -0.68 28.26
CA GLY A 491 -12.87 -2.06 27.78
C GLY A 491 -12.91 -2.11 26.26
N ILE A 492 -12.13 -3.02 25.68
CA ILE A 492 -12.06 -3.29 24.25
C ILE A 492 -12.31 -4.78 24.02
N VAL A 493 -13.08 -5.09 22.97
CA VAL A 493 -13.29 -6.44 22.48
C VAL A 493 -12.81 -6.52 21.04
N VAL A 494 -12.07 -7.58 20.73
CA VAL A 494 -11.42 -7.78 19.44
C VAL A 494 -11.82 -9.16 18.95
N CYS A 495 -12.34 -9.25 17.74
CA CYS A 495 -12.88 -10.49 17.21
C CYS A 495 -12.25 -10.82 15.86
N ALA A 496 -12.06 -12.12 15.61
CA ALA A 496 -11.57 -12.63 14.33
C ALA A 496 -12.51 -12.28 13.16
N THR A 497 -13.81 -12.13 13.42
CA THR A 497 -14.82 -11.80 12.40
C THR A 497 -15.81 -10.74 12.89
N PRO A 498 -16.37 -9.91 11.98
CA PRO A 498 -17.46 -8.98 12.33
C PRO A 498 -18.71 -9.69 12.87
N GLN A 499 -19.03 -10.86 12.32
CA GLN A 499 -20.21 -11.64 12.74
C GLN A 499 -20.09 -12.11 14.18
N LEU A 500 -18.89 -12.56 14.58
CA LEU A 500 -18.61 -12.92 15.97
C LEU A 500 -18.74 -11.72 16.90
N ALA A 501 -18.25 -10.54 16.51
CA ALA A 501 -18.41 -9.33 17.30
C ALA A 501 -19.89 -8.96 17.50
N SER A 502 -20.70 -9.02 16.44
CA SER A 502 -22.15 -8.81 16.56
C SER A 502 -22.82 -9.84 17.47
N ALA A 503 -22.42 -11.11 17.40
CA ALA A 503 -22.96 -12.16 18.23
C ALA A 503 -22.60 -11.99 19.72
N ILE A 504 -21.38 -11.52 20.02
CA ILE A 504 -20.94 -11.22 21.39
C ILE A 504 -21.70 -10.01 21.95
N LEU A 505 -21.89 -8.96 21.16
CA LEU A 505 -22.67 -7.77 21.57
C LEU A 505 -24.16 -8.07 21.76
N GLY A 506 -24.71 -9.03 21.01
CA GLY A 506 -26.10 -9.49 21.19
C GLY A 506 -26.31 -10.40 22.42
N LEU A 507 -25.24 -10.80 23.10
CA LEU A 507 -25.28 -11.50 24.38
C LEU A 507 -25.11 -10.56 25.59
N ALA A 508 -24.99 -9.24 25.36
CA ALA A 508 -24.73 -8.25 26.40
C ALA A 508 -25.97 -7.79 27.17
#